data_AF-A0A6I4XQT9-F1
#
_entry.id   AF-A0A6I4XQT9-F1
#
_cell.length_a   1.000
_cell.length_b   1.000
_cell.length_c   1.000
_cell.angle_alpha   90.00
_cell.angle_beta   90.00
_cell.angle_gamma   90.00
#
_symmetry.space_group_name_H-M   'P 1'
#
loop_
_entity.id
_entity.type
_entity.pdbx_description
1 polymer ?
#
loop_
_entity_poly.entity_id
_entity_poly.type
_entity_poly.pdbx_seq_one_letter_code
_entity_poly.pdbx_strand_id
1 'polypeptide(L)'
;GFMNGCSARGTIDLPQITSYDYDAPLDEQGNPTEKYFALQKMLHEEYPALPQAEPLVKDSFAQTAIPLTNKVSLFATLETISQPVVSVYPQTMEQLGQNTGYLLYRTSIEKDAAEEKLRVIDGRDRLRLFVNQVHQATQYQTEIGEDIYVTLPQENNQIDILMENMGRVNYGHKLFADTQKKGIRTGVMADLHFMTQWQQYCLPMTSCEQVDYSRE
;
A
#
# COMPACT_ATOMS: atom_id res chain seq x y z
N GLY A 1 3.59 -9.70 -3.27
CA GLY A 1 2.17 -9.29 -3.25
C GLY A 1 1.90 -8.45 -2.01
N PHE A 2 0.64 -8.28 -1.61
CA PHE A 2 0.21 -7.44 -0.47
C PHE A 2 -0.18 -8.27 0.77
N MET A 3 0.53 -9.37 1.01
CA MET A 3 0.18 -10.34 2.06
C MET A 3 1.02 -10.18 3.32
N ASN A 4 1.85 -9.14 3.41
CA ASN A 4 2.64 -8.90 4.61
C ASN A 4 1.73 -8.63 5.81
N GLY A 5 2.17 -9.10 6.98
CA GLY A 5 1.56 -8.74 8.25
C GLY A 5 2.00 -7.35 8.71
N CYS A 6 1.59 -7.01 9.92
CA CYS A 6 1.95 -5.76 10.56
C CYS A 6 1.98 -5.95 12.07
N SER A 7 3.05 -5.48 12.69
CA SER A 7 3.20 -5.46 14.14
C SER A 7 2.58 -4.19 14.73
N ALA A 8 2.38 -4.17 16.05
CA ALA A 8 1.85 -2.99 16.73
C ALA A 8 2.64 -2.68 18.02
N ARG A 9 2.89 -1.40 18.26
CA ARG A 9 3.46 -0.87 19.51
C ARG A 9 2.64 0.34 19.97
N GLY A 10 1.88 0.17 21.05
CA GLY A 10 0.91 1.17 21.49
C GLY A 10 -0.16 1.40 20.40
N THR A 11 -0.24 2.61 19.86
CA THR A 11 -1.15 2.98 18.75
C THR A 11 -0.49 2.90 17.38
N ILE A 12 0.83 2.69 17.32
CA ILE A 12 1.64 2.70 16.11
C ILE A 12 1.69 1.30 15.49
N ASP A 13 1.37 1.23 14.20
CA ASP A 13 1.51 0.06 13.34
C ASP A 13 2.91 0.03 12.69
N LEU A 14 3.49 -1.16 12.60
CA LEU A 14 4.86 -1.41 12.14
C LEU A 14 4.79 -2.48 11.03
N PRO A 15 4.59 -2.08 9.76
CA PRO A 15 4.39 -3.01 8.66
C PRO A 15 5.64 -3.88 8.45
N GLN A 16 5.42 -5.18 8.28
CA GLN A 16 6.50 -6.14 8.03
C GLN A 16 6.95 -6.06 6.57
N ILE A 17 8.21 -6.36 6.33
CA ILE A 17 8.79 -6.36 4.97
C ILE A 17 8.25 -7.53 4.14
N THR A 18 8.47 -7.46 2.82
CA THR A 18 8.08 -8.52 1.89
C THR A 18 8.84 -9.82 2.11
N SER A 19 10.16 -9.71 2.33
CA SER A 19 11.00 -10.89 2.56
C SER A 19 10.60 -11.54 3.88
N TYR A 20 10.41 -12.85 3.83
CA TYR A 20 10.21 -13.67 5.02
C TYR A 20 11.33 -14.69 5.16
N ASP A 21 12.55 -14.30 4.76
CA ASP A 21 13.80 -15.06 4.98
C ASP A 21 13.93 -15.51 6.44
N TYR A 22 13.53 -14.62 7.37
CA TYR A 22 13.38 -14.90 8.79
C TYR A 22 14.68 -15.28 9.50
N ASP A 23 15.85 -15.17 8.84
CA ASP A 23 17.08 -15.80 9.31
C ASP A 23 16.81 -17.29 9.61
N ALA A 24 16.06 -17.96 8.73
CA ALA A 24 15.70 -19.35 8.90
C ALA A 24 16.88 -20.28 8.53
N PRO A 25 16.79 -21.59 8.84
CA PRO A 25 17.78 -22.56 8.35
C PRO A 25 17.91 -22.56 6.82
N LEU A 26 16.83 -22.28 6.11
CA LEU A 26 16.86 -22.03 4.67
C LEU A 26 16.61 -20.55 4.43
N ASP A 27 17.36 -19.93 3.52
CA ASP A 27 17.13 -18.54 3.13
C ASP A 27 15.83 -18.37 2.32
N GLU A 28 15.47 -17.14 1.93
CA GLU A 28 14.29 -16.87 1.10
C GLU A 28 14.34 -17.60 -0.26
N GLN A 29 15.54 -17.84 -0.80
CA GLN A 29 15.71 -18.65 -2.00
C GLN A 29 15.47 -20.14 -1.69
N GLY A 30 15.51 -20.59 -0.44
CA GLY A 30 15.37 -21.98 -0.02
C GLY A 30 16.70 -22.74 0.01
N ASN A 31 17.83 -22.03 -0.04
CA ASN A 31 19.16 -22.63 0.06
C ASN A 31 19.59 -22.78 1.53
N PRO A 32 20.36 -23.83 1.88
CA PRO A 32 20.88 -24.02 3.22
C PRO A 32 21.78 -22.88 3.69
N THR A 33 21.50 -22.36 4.90
CA THR A 33 22.34 -21.35 5.55
C THR A 33 23.32 -21.99 6.54
N GLU A 34 24.21 -21.19 7.13
CA GLU A 34 25.08 -21.63 8.23
C GLU A 34 24.27 -22.24 9.39
N LYS A 35 23.06 -21.72 9.64
CA LYS A 35 22.16 -22.24 10.67
C LYS A 35 21.64 -23.64 10.34
N TYR A 36 21.36 -23.94 9.07
CA TYR A 36 21.02 -25.30 8.64
C TYR A 36 22.16 -26.26 8.91
N PHE A 37 23.39 -25.93 8.50
CA PHE A 37 24.54 -26.82 8.69
C PHE A 37 24.88 -27.03 10.18
N ALA A 38 24.70 -26.01 11.01
CA ALA A 38 24.84 -26.14 12.47
C ALA A 38 23.80 -27.12 13.05
N LEU A 39 22.53 -27.01 12.63
CA LEU A 39 21.47 -27.94 13.04
C LEU A 39 21.71 -29.36 12.53
N GLN A 40 22.15 -29.52 11.27
CA GLN A 40 22.48 -30.80 10.66
C GLN A 40 23.59 -31.51 11.45
N LYS A 41 24.66 -30.78 11.78
CA LYS A 41 25.77 -31.29 12.60
C LYS A 41 25.28 -31.74 13.98
N MET A 42 24.52 -30.90 14.68
CA MET A 42 23.98 -31.24 15.99
C MET A 42 23.11 -32.50 15.94
N LEU A 43 22.22 -32.61 14.94
CA LEU A 43 21.39 -33.80 14.76
C LEU A 43 22.21 -35.06 14.48
N HIS A 44 23.31 -34.95 13.72
CA HIS A 44 24.19 -36.08 13.44
C HIS A 44 24.90 -36.59 14.71
N GLU A 45 25.31 -35.67 15.58
CA GLU A 45 26.00 -35.99 16.83
C GLU A 45 25.04 -36.55 17.90
N GLU A 46 23.89 -35.91 18.10
CA GLU A 46 22.93 -36.28 19.15
C GLU A 46 21.99 -37.43 18.74
N TYR A 47 21.69 -37.56 17.45
CA TYR A 47 20.74 -38.53 16.92
C TYR A 47 21.31 -39.28 15.69
N PRO A 48 22.43 -40.01 15.83
CA PRO A 48 23.14 -40.63 14.70
C PRO A 48 22.33 -41.70 13.95
N ALA A 49 21.27 -42.23 14.56
CA ALA A 49 20.37 -43.19 13.93
C ALA A 49 19.40 -42.52 12.92
N LEU A 50 19.25 -41.20 12.96
CA LEU A 50 18.41 -40.47 12.00
C LEU A 50 19.15 -40.38 10.66
N PRO A 51 18.56 -40.90 9.56
CA PRO A 51 19.18 -40.79 8.25
C PRO A 51 19.22 -39.34 7.79
N GLN A 52 20.34 -38.94 7.19
CA GLN A 52 20.55 -37.61 6.62
C GLN A 52 21.08 -37.74 5.19
N ALA A 53 20.89 -36.69 4.39
CA ALA A 53 21.40 -36.59 3.03
C ALA A 53 22.02 -35.20 2.80
N GLU A 54 22.83 -35.08 1.76
CA GLU A 54 23.33 -33.80 1.29
C GLU A 54 22.16 -32.90 0.85
N PRO A 55 22.13 -31.63 1.28
CA PRO A 55 21.07 -30.73 0.88
C PRO A 55 21.19 -30.32 -0.59
N LEU A 56 20.07 -29.97 -1.19
CA LEU A 56 20.03 -29.41 -2.53
C LEU A 56 20.32 -27.90 -2.46
N VAL A 57 21.06 -27.40 -3.46
CA VAL A 57 21.37 -25.98 -3.63
C VAL A 57 20.89 -25.53 -5.01
N LYS A 58 20.18 -24.41 -5.05
CA LYS A 58 19.71 -23.77 -6.27
C LYS A 58 20.68 -22.69 -6.70
N ASP A 59 20.99 -22.67 -8.00
CA ASP A 59 21.78 -21.61 -8.61
C ASP A 59 20.98 -20.32 -8.75
N SER A 60 21.70 -19.20 -8.84
CA SER A 60 21.16 -17.88 -9.19
C SER A 60 21.88 -17.34 -10.43
N PHE A 61 21.21 -16.48 -11.19
CA PHE A 61 21.85 -15.73 -12.27
C PHE A 61 21.72 -14.23 -12.04
N ALA A 62 22.61 -13.47 -12.65
CA ALA A 62 22.56 -12.00 -12.63
C ALA A 62 22.30 -11.49 -14.04
N GLN A 63 21.35 -10.57 -14.17
CA GLN A 63 21.11 -9.81 -15.39
C GLN A 63 21.13 -8.33 -15.07
N THR A 64 21.91 -7.56 -15.82
CA THR A 64 22.10 -6.13 -15.61
C THR A 64 21.59 -5.34 -16.81
N ALA A 65 21.35 -4.04 -16.60
CA ALA A 65 20.98 -3.09 -17.66
C ALA A 65 19.74 -3.48 -18.49
N ILE A 66 18.68 -3.99 -17.84
CA ILE A 66 17.38 -4.20 -18.49
C ILE A 66 16.80 -2.82 -18.85
N PRO A 67 16.65 -2.47 -20.14
CA PRO A 67 16.19 -1.15 -20.53
C PRO A 67 14.70 -0.96 -20.25
N LEU A 68 14.32 0.24 -19.79
CA LEU A 68 12.90 0.62 -19.70
C LEU A 68 12.37 0.88 -21.11
N THR A 69 11.43 0.06 -21.57
CA THR A 69 10.83 0.20 -22.89
C THR A 69 9.64 1.17 -22.89
N ASN A 70 8.79 1.09 -21.86
CA ASN A 70 7.53 1.82 -21.78
C ASN A 70 7.25 2.27 -20.35
N LYS A 71 6.53 3.38 -20.20
CA LYS A 71 5.99 3.87 -18.93
C LYS A 71 4.65 4.55 -19.19
N VAL A 72 3.76 4.49 -18.21
CA VAL A 72 2.48 5.19 -18.22
C VAL A 72 2.18 5.65 -16.80
N SER A 73 1.52 6.80 -16.64
CA SER A 73 1.07 7.25 -15.33
C SER A 73 -0.14 6.43 -14.86
N LEU A 74 -0.31 6.28 -13.55
CA LEU A 74 -1.50 5.64 -12.98
C LEU A 74 -2.79 6.31 -13.47
N PHE A 75 -2.80 7.64 -13.53
CA PHE A 75 -3.97 8.41 -13.94
C PHE A 75 -4.36 8.17 -15.40
N ALA A 76 -3.38 8.03 -16.29
CA ALA A 76 -3.60 7.83 -17.72
C ALA A 76 -4.18 6.44 -18.05
N THR A 77 -3.88 5.43 -17.23
CA THR A 77 -4.39 4.06 -17.38
C THR A 77 -5.52 3.72 -16.39
N LEU A 78 -5.95 4.66 -15.55
CA LEU A 78 -6.85 4.37 -14.42
C LEU A 78 -8.15 3.68 -14.85
N GLU A 79 -8.77 4.21 -15.91
CA GLU A 79 -10.05 3.71 -16.43
C GLU A 79 -9.93 2.34 -17.11
N THR A 80 -8.71 1.92 -17.49
CA THR A 80 -8.48 0.58 -18.06
C THR A 80 -8.26 -0.45 -16.97
N ILE A 81 -7.70 -0.07 -15.82
CA ILE A 81 -7.34 -0.99 -14.73
C ILE A 81 -8.37 -1.01 -13.58
N SER A 82 -9.30 -0.05 -13.53
CA SER A 82 -10.34 0.04 -12.50
C SER A 82 -11.57 0.76 -13.03
N GLN A 83 -12.73 0.40 -12.50
CA GLN A 83 -13.98 1.13 -12.69
C GLN A 83 -14.34 1.88 -11.40
N PRO A 84 -14.84 3.12 -11.47
CA PRO A 84 -15.15 3.90 -10.27
C PRO A 84 -16.44 3.43 -9.60
N VAL A 85 -16.44 3.37 -8.27
CA VAL A 85 -17.64 3.32 -7.44
C VAL A 85 -17.97 4.73 -6.96
N VAL A 86 -19.16 5.20 -7.28
CA VAL A 86 -19.61 6.56 -6.96
C VAL A 86 -20.44 6.57 -5.67
N SER A 87 -20.15 7.49 -4.75
CA SER A 87 -20.96 7.73 -3.56
C SER A 87 -20.84 9.16 -3.05
N VAL A 88 -21.84 9.63 -2.30
CA VAL A 88 -21.83 10.99 -1.72
C VAL A 88 -20.70 11.16 -0.70
N TYR A 89 -20.46 10.15 0.12
CA TYR A 89 -19.41 10.11 1.15
C TYR A 89 -18.36 9.05 0.81
N PRO A 90 -17.10 9.20 1.24
CA PRO A 90 -16.08 8.19 0.98
C PRO A 90 -16.38 6.91 1.76
N GLN A 91 -16.07 5.78 1.16
CA GLN A 91 -16.20 4.45 1.74
C GLN A 91 -14.82 3.88 2.05
N THR A 92 -14.73 3.08 3.10
CA THR A 92 -13.51 2.31 3.40
C THR A 92 -13.23 1.25 2.33
N MET A 93 -11.99 0.80 2.26
CA MET A 93 -11.55 -0.22 1.31
C MET A 93 -12.41 -1.49 1.37
N GLU A 94 -12.76 -1.93 2.58
CA GLU A 94 -13.55 -3.14 2.78
C GLU A 94 -15.04 -2.95 2.43
N GLN A 95 -15.59 -1.75 2.63
CA GLN A 95 -16.95 -1.41 2.19
C GLN A 95 -17.09 -1.47 0.67
N LEU A 96 -16.01 -1.17 -0.06
CA LEU A 96 -15.93 -1.30 -1.52
C LEU A 96 -15.65 -2.74 -1.99
N GLY A 97 -15.50 -3.70 -1.07
CA GLY A 97 -15.19 -5.09 -1.38
C GLY A 97 -13.72 -5.36 -1.74
N GLN A 98 -12.82 -4.40 -1.52
CA GLN A 98 -11.38 -4.57 -1.73
C GLN A 98 -10.69 -4.97 -0.41
N ASN A 99 -9.70 -5.87 -0.50
CA ASN A 99 -8.97 -6.35 0.69
C ASN A 99 -7.54 -5.85 0.77
N THR A 100 -6.85 -5.66 -0.34
CA THR A 100 -5.41 -5.34 -0.41
C THR A 100 -5.11 -4.40 -1.56
N GLY A 101 -3.91 -3.81 -1.60
CA GLY A 101 -3.47 -2.93 -2.67
C GLY A 101 -3.73 -1.46 -2.36
N TYR A 102 -4.06 -0.72 -3.40
CA TYR A 102 -4.27 0.73 -3.35
C TYR A 102 -5.75 1.08 -3.56
N LEU A 103 -6.16 2.26 -3.10
CA LEU A 103 -7.49 2.79 -3.34
C LEU A 103 -7.38 4.27 -3.66
N LEU A 104 -7.83 4.68 -4.84
CA LEU A 104 -7.84 6.08 -5.24
C LEU A 104 -9.21 6.69 -4.97
N TYR A 105 -9.24 7.76 -4.18
CA TYR A 105 -10.41 8.60 -3.99
C TYR A 105 -10.29 9.85 -4.86
N ARG A 106 -11.32 10.13 -5.67
CA ARG A 106 -11.38 11.29 -6.55
C ARG A 106 -12.63 12.11 -6.27
N THR A 107 -12.47 13.43 -6.18
CA THR A 107 -13.56 14.42 -6.10
C THR A 107 -13.12 15.72 -6.78
N SER A 108 -13.98 16.73 -6.79
CA SER A 108 -13.71 18.05 -7.35
C SER A 108 -13.97 19.15 -6.31
N ILE A 109 -13.21 20.24 -6.39
CA ILE A 109 -13.36 21.41 -5.53
C ILE A 109 -13.36 22.70 -6.35
N GLU A 110 -14.31 23.58 -6.07
CA GLU A 110 -14.33 24.93 -6.62
C GLU A 110 -13.35 25.83 -5.86
N LYS A 111 -12.77 26.81 -6.56
CA LYS A 111 -11.80 27.71 -5.97
C LYS A 111 -12.48 28.82 -5.19
N ASP A 112 -12.44 28.72 -3.87
CA ASP A 112 -12.97 29.74 -2.97
C ASP A 112 -11.88 30.68 -2.42
N ALA A 113 -10.63 30.20 -2.34
CA ALA A 113 -9.47 31.00 -1.96
C ALA A 113 -8.24 30.76 -2.85
N ALA A 114 -7.20 31.59 -2.68
CA ALA A 114 -5.92 31.42 -3.37
C ALA A 114 -5.19 30.15 -2.90
N GLU A 115 -5.32 29.84 -1.61
CA GLU A 115 -4.79 28.65 -0.96
C GLU A 115 -5.92 28.01 -0.15
N GLU A 116 -6.06 26.69 -0.28
CA GLU A 116 -7.03 25.88 0.45
C GLU A 116 -6.31 24.97 1.44
N LYS A 117 -6.92 24.80 2.62
CA LYS A 117 -6.43 23.88 3.65
C LYS A 117 -7.20 22.57 3.58
N LEU A 118 -6.52 21.48 3.24
CA LEU A 118 -7.09 20.14 3.19
C LEU A 118 -6.64 19.30 4.39
N ARG A 119 -7.54 18.46 4.91
CA ARG A 119 -7.22 17.45 5.93
C ARG A 119 -7.93 16.14 5.63
N VAL A 120 -7.19 15.03 5.65
CA VAL A 120 -7.79 13.68 5.52
C VAL A 120 -8.03 13.12 6.91
N ILE A 121 -9.29 12.98 7.29
CA ILE A 121 -9.70 12.58 8.63
C ILE A 121 -9.82 11.05 8.70
N ASP A 122 -9.09 10.46 9.65
CA ASP A 122 -9.11 9.03 9.93
C ASP A 122 -8.67 8.12 8.76
N GLY A 123 -7.76 8.60 7.91
CA GLY A 123 -7.19 7.80 6.82
C GLY A 123 -6.11 6.80 7.29
N ARG A 124 -6.03 5.63 6.63
CA ARG A 124 -4.97 4.62 6.82
C ARG A 124 -4.64 3.86 5.51
N ASP A 125 -3.40 3.45 5.27
CA ASP A 125 -2.20 3.61 6.12
C ASP A 125 -1.30 4.73 5.64
N ARG A 126 -1.22 4.94 4.33
CA ARG A 126 -0.44 6.01 3.70
C ARG A 126 -1.25 6.65 2.59
N LEU A 127 -1.14 7.97 2.46
CA LEU A 127 -1.82 8.71 1.41
C LEU A 127 -0.84 9.54 0.60
N ARG A 128 -1.18 9.74 -0.68
CA ARG A 128 -0.61 10.77 -1.55
C ARG A 128 -1.74 11.61 -2.10
N LEU A 129 -1.66 12.92 -1.91
CA LEU A 129 -2.65 13.87 -2.40
C LEU A 129 -2.14 14.57 -3.66
N PHE A 130 -3.01 14.70 -4.66
CA PHE A 130 -2.74 15.39 -5.91
C PHE A 130 -3.87 16.39 -6.22
N VAL A 131 -3.49 17.53 -6.78
CA VAL A 131 -4.41 18.53 -7.33
C VAL A 131 -4.16 18.56 -8.83
N ASN A 132 -5.18 18.28 -9.63
CA ASN A 132 -5.07 18.15 -11.09
C ASN A 132 -3.89 17.26 -11.50
N GLN A 133 -3.77 16.10 -10.84
CA GLN A 133 -2.70 15.10 -11.04
C GLN A 133 -1.27 15.57 -10.65
N VAL A 134 -1.11 16.78 -10.11
CA VAL A 134 0.16 17.28 -9.56
C VAL A 134 0.25 16.95 -8.08
N HIS A 135 1.31 16.23 -7.70
CA HIS A 135 1.56 15.82 -6.32
C HIS A 135 1.71 17.03 -5.39
N GLN A 136 1.02 16.99 -4.25
CA GLN A 136 1.04 18.05 -3.23
C GLN A 136 1.65 17.58 -1.92
N ALA A 137 1.21 16.42 -1.43
CA ALA A 137 1.60 15.93 -0.12
C ALA A 137 1.62 14.41 -0.06
N THR A 138 2.41 13.89 0.88
CA THR A 138 2.38 12.49 1.31
C THR A 138 2.31 12.49 2.82
N GLN A 139 1.38 11.72 3.38
CA GLN A 139 1.28 11.52 4.82
C GLN A 139 1.23 10.03 5.12
N TYR A 140 1.97 9.60 6.13
CA TYR A 140 2.01 8.23 6.61
C TYR A 140 1.48 8.14 8.04
N GLN A 141 0.52 7.23 8.24
CA GLN A 141 -0.01 6.82 9.52
C GLN A 141 -0.50 7.98 10.41
N THR A 142 0.33 8.46 11.36
CA THR A 142 -0.05 9.52 12.30
C THR A 142 0.02 10.91 11.69
N GLU A 143 0.77 11.09 10.60
CA GLU A 143 0.80 12.34 9.82
C GLU A 143 -0.55 12.58 9.12
N ILE A 144 -1.34 11.51 8.90
CA ILE A 144 -2.65 11.61 8.25
C ILE A 144 -3.61 12.37 9.15
N GLY A 145 -4.04 13.54 8.68
CA GLY A 145 -4.92 14.47 9.39
C GLY A 145 -4.25 15.80 9.73
N GLU A 146 -2.93 15.90 9.57
CA GLU A 146 -2.22 17.19 9.57
C GLU A 146 -2.66 18.07 8.38
N ASP A 147 -2.53 19.38 8.54
CA ASP A 147 -2.92 20.36 7.52
C ASP A 147 -2.09 20.20 6.24
N ILE A 148 -2.76 20.16 5.09
CA ILE A 148 -2.14 20.22 3.76
C ILE A 148 -2.63 21.50 3.08
N TYR A 149 -1.74 22.47 2.90
CA TYR A 149 -2.03 23.69 2.18
C TYR A 149 -1.79 23.48 0.67
N VAL A 150 -2.79 23.77 -0.16
CA VAL A 150 -2.72 23.60 -1.61
C VAL A 150 -3.16 24.85 -2.35
N THR A 151 -2.49 25.15 -3.46
CA THR A 151 -2.95 26.17 -4.39
C THR A 151 -3.91 25.55 -5.40
N LEU A 152 -5.06 26.19 -5.60
CA LEU A 152 -6.04 25.80 -6.62
C LEU A 152 -5.82 26.61 -7.92
N PRO A 153 -5.22 26.02 -8.97
CA PRO A 153 -4.87 26.75 -10.18
C PRO A 153 -6.07 27.08 -11.10
N GLN A 154 -7.18 26.35 -10.99
CA GLN A 154 -8.36 26.48 -11.85
C GLN A 154 -9.59 26.86 -11.03
N GLU A 155 -10.69 27.26 -11.68
CA GLU A 155 -11.97 27.51 -10.99
C GLU A 155 -12.56 26.21 -10.40
N ASN A 156 -12.39 25.09 -11.08
CA ASN A 156 -12.75 23.75 -10.59
C ASN A 156 -11.51 22.85 -10.71
N ASN A 157 -11.15 22.15 -9.63
CA ASN A 157 -9.93 21.36 -9.54
C ASN A 157 -10.25 19.93 -9.13
N GLN A 158 -9.59 18.97 -9.75
CA GLN A 158 -9.66 17.58 -9.35
C GLN A 158 -8.76 17.34 -8.15
N ILE A 159 -9.31 16.72 -7.11
CA ILE A 159 -8.56 16.21 -5.96
C ILE A 159 -8.51 14.70 -6.06
N ASP A 160 -7.29 14.16 -6.09
CA ASP A 160 -7.02 12.73 -6.06
C ASP A 160 -6.25 12.38 -4.77
N ILE A 161 -6.70 11.35 -4.06
CA ILE A 161 -6.04 10.83 -2.86
C ILE A 161 -5.81 9.34 -3.05
N LEU A 162 -4.55 8.96 -3.27
CA LEU A 162 -4.13 7.57 -3.41
C LEU A 162 -3.79 7.01 -2.04
N MET A 163 -4.66 6.14 -1.52
CA MET A 163 -4.45 5.41 -0.27
C MET A 163 -3.75 4.08 -0.53
N GLU A 164 -2.82 3.71 0.34
CA GLU A 164 -2.15 2.41 0.35
C GLU A 164 -2.51 1.64 1.63
N ASN A 165 -2.92 0.38 1.48
CA ASN A 165 -3.01 -0.58 2.58
C ASN A 165 -1.65 -1.26 2.74
N MET A 166 -0.92 -0.92 3.80
CA MET A 166 0.45 -1.39 4.04
C MET A 166 0.53 -2.67 4.89
N GLY A 167 -0.61 -3.34 5.11
CA GLY A 167 -0.72 -4.55 5.91
C GLY A 167 -1.54 -4.30 7.18
N ARG A 168 -2.53 -5.18 7.41
CA ARG A 168 -3.31 -5.17 8.66
C ARG A 168 -2.51 -5.77 9.79
N VAL A 169 -2.67 -5.22 11.00
CA VAL A 169 -2.06 -5.81 12.20
C VAL A 169 -2.51 -7.25 12.35
N ASN A 170 -1.56 -8.17 12.52
CA ASN A 170 -1.82 -9.62 12.50
C ASN A 170 -1.80 -10.29 13.88
N TYR A 171 -1.69 -9.52 14.98
CA TYR A 171 -1.75 -10.04 16.35
C TYR A 171 -2.09 -8.94 17.39
N GLY A 172 -2.36 -9.37 18.63
CA GLY A 172 -2.40 -8.47 19.78
C GLY A 172 -3.61 -7.53 19.85
N HIS A 173 -3.52 -6.51 20.72
CA HIS A 173 -4.65 -5.64 21.07
C HIS A 173 -5.16 -4.79 19.91
N LYS A 174 -4.33 -4.55 18.87
CA LYS A 174 -4.74 -3.79 17.67
C LYS A 174 -5.40 -4.66 16.59
N LEU A 175 -5.54 -5.97 16.78
CA LEU A 175 -6.10 -6.88 15.78
C LEU A 175 -7.49 -6.43 15.26
N PHE A 176 -8.33 -5.88 16.14
CA PHE A 176 -9.66 -5.35 15.83
C PHE A 176 -9.76 -3.83 15.99
N ALA A 177 -8.65 -3.10 16.00
CA ALA A 177 -8.67 -1.64 16.08
C ALA A 177 -9.36 -1.03 14.84
N ASP A 178 -9.94 0.16 14.98
CA ASP A 178 -10.61 0.84 13.84
C ASP A 178 -9.66 1.08 12.67
N THR A 179 -8.36 1.26 12.92
CA THR A 179 -7.31 1.43 11.90
C THR A 179 -7.10 0.21 11.01
N GLN A 180 -7.76 -0.92 11.32
CA GLN A 180 -7.75 -2.13 10.50
C GLN A 180 -8.69 -2.02 9.28
N LYS A 181 -9.65 -1.08 9.31
CA LYS A 181 -10.45 -0.67 8.15
C LYS A 181 -9.69 0.38 7.37
N LYS A 182 -9.26 0.04 6.16
CA LYS A 182 -8.31 0.83 5.36
C LYS A 182 -9.02 1.83 4.46
N GLY A 183 -8.26 2.78 3.92
CA GLY A 183 -8.81 3.92 3.19
C GLY A 183 -9.19 5.05 4.15
N ILE A 184 -10.24 5.80 3.81
CA ILE A 184 -10.71 6.97 4.56
C ILE A 184 -11.97 6.60 5.33
N ARG A 185 -11.92 6.62 6.67
CA ARG A 185 -13.06 6.19 7.53
C ARG A 185 -14.06 7.30 7.84
N THR A 186 -13.61 8.56 7.84
CA THR A 186 -14.45 9.70 8.24
C THR A 186 -14.72 10.63 7.07
N GLY A 187 -13.68 11.20 6.46
CA GLY A 187 -13.85 12.08 5.31
C GLY A 187 -12.62 12.92 5.00
N VAL A 188 -12.77 13.83 4.04
CA VAL A 188 -11.76 14.83 3.71
C VAL A 188 -12.38 16.19 3.90
N MET A 189 -11.71 17.06 4.66
CA MET A 189 -12.15 18.42 4.89
C MET A 189 -11.39 19.36 3.96
N ALA A 190 -12.12 20.27 3.33
CA ALA A 190 -11.59 21.50 2.76
C ALA A 190 -12.02 22.65 3.68
N ASP A 191 -11.04 23.37 4.22
CA ASP A 191 -11.20 24.30 5.32
C ASP A 191 -11.94 23.68 6.53
N LEU A 192 -13.24 23.98 6.66
CA LEU A 192 -14.11 23.53 7.74
C LEU A 192 -15.24 22.58 7.27
N HIS A 193 -15.33 22.25 5.98
CA HIS A 193 -16.43 21.45 5.43
C HIS A 193 -15.93 20.11 4.87
N PHE A 194 -16.72 19.05 5.06
CA PHE A 194 -16.45 17.77 4.41
C PHE A 194 -16.76 17.83 2.92
N MET A 195 -15.81 17.38 2.11
CA MET A 195 -15.97 17.19 0.68
C MET A 195 -16.87 15.99 0.39
N THR A 196 -17.68 16.08 -0.67
CA THR A 196 -18.65 15.05 -1.07
C THR A 196 -18.46 14.67 -2.54
N GLN A 197 -19.33 13.80 -3.07
CA GLN A 197 -19.33 13.35 -4.48
C GLN A 197 -18.02 12.67 -4.88
N TRP A 198 -17.81 11.48 -4.32
CA TRP A 198 -16.59 10.70 -4.48
C TRP A 198 -16.73 9.66 -5.60
N GLN A 199 -15.69 9.57 -6.43
CA GLN A 199 -15.39 8.44 -7.31
C GLN A 199 -14.24 7.64 -6.68
N GLN A 200 -14.42 6.33 -6.53
CA GLN A 200 -13.48 5.47 -5.80
C GLN A 200 -13.03 4.32 -6.68
N TYR A 201 -11.73 4.25 -6.94
CA TYR A 201 -11.14 3.25 -7.83
C TYR A 201 -10.37 2.22 -7.01
N CYS A 202 -10.91 1.00 -6.97
CA CYS A 202 -10.28 -0.12 -6.28
C CYS A 202 -9.11 -0.64 -7.11
N LEU A 203 -7.89 -0.56 -6.56
CA LEU A 203 -6.66 -0.95 -7.24
C LEU A 203 -5.99 -2.12 -6.51
N PRO A 204 -6.53 -3.35 -6.63
CA PRO A 204 -5.97 -4.52 -5.95
C PRO A 204 -4.61 -4.95 -6.51
N MET A 205 -4.26 -4.48 -7.72
CA MET A 205 -3.00 -4.75 -8.43
C MET A 205 -2.72 -6.26 -8.59
N THR A 206 -3.76 -7.04 -8.88
CA THR A 206 -3.66 -8.49 -9.09
C THR A 206 -3.11 -8.87 -10.46
N SER A 207 -3.18 -7.96 -11.44
CA SER A 207 -2.66 -8.14 -12.80
C SER A 207 -2.23 -6.79 -13.38
N CYS A 208 -1.29 -6.80 -14.31
CA CYS A 208 -0.90 -5.64 -15.13
C CYS A 208 -1.35 -5.74 -16.60
N GLU A 209 -2.12 -6.77 -16.97
CA GLU A 209 -2.56 -7.00 -18.36
C GLU A 209 -3.41 -5.86 -18.93
N GLN A 210 -4.15 -5.16 -18.06
CA GLN A 210 -5.01 -4.05 -18.44
C GLN A 210 -4.30 -2.68 -18.43
N VAL A 211 -3.00 -2.65 -18.09
CA VAL A 211 -2.21 -1.42 -18.11
C VAL A 211 -1.98 -1.01 -19.55
N ASP A 212 -2.52 0.13 -19.94
CA ASP A 212 -2.42 0.67 -21.29
C ASP A 212 -1.20 1.58 -21.41
N TYR A 213 -0.07 0.98 -21.79
CA TYR A 213 1.21 1.69 -21.99
C TYR A 213 1.23 2.64 -23.20
N SER A 214 0.16 2.73 -23.97
CA SER A 214 0.05 3.69 -25.09
C SER A 214 -0.46 5.07 -24.65
N ARG A 215 -0.94 5.20 -23.41
CA ARG A 215 -1.43 6.45 -22.85
C ARG A 215 -0.29 7.34 -22.37
N GLU A 216 -0.50 8.66 -22.44
CA GLU A 216 0.45 9.69 -21.97
C GLU A 216 0.28 10.00 -20.48
#